data_AF-A0A1F2RRA9-F1
#
_entry.id   AF-A0A1F2RRA9-F1
#
_cell.length_a   1.000
_cell.length_b   1.000
_cell.length_c   1.000
_cell.angle_alpha   90.00
_cell.angle_beta   90.00
_cell.angle_gamma   90.00
#
_symmetry.space_group_name_H-M   'P 1'
#
loop_
_entity.id
_entity.type
_entity.pdbx_description
1 polymer ?
#
loop_
_entity_poly.entity_id
_entity_poly.type
_entity_poly.pdbx_seq_one_letter_code
_entity_poly.pdbx_strand_id
1 'polypeptide(L)'
;MTHEDERQQLLETIARVAKEKHTDVLSREEFSAATGISLNRVYQLFDGWRDACEKAGISANVQNLPIDNATLFEDMRRVFVEAGGICTRTKFNKLSKFSGDTLKRRFGVWHNILATFRAWLVEQNVEFPFLNLLPTGSANAIDPSGADSPSTRSTSYLEPIQPGKGPTYGAFLNFRGLQHAPVNEQGVVFLFGMVCHELGFVVELVRTGFPDCEAKRCVDRRNDTWERVRIEFEFKAKNAKVHPMSGCDLIVCWENDWPDCPVEVIELKTAIRKLRDSSCMGV
;
A
#
# COMPACT_ATOMS: atom_id res chain seq x y z
N MET A 1 -23.92 -18.93 33.37
CA MET A 1 -22.57 -18.39 33.61
C MET A 1 -22.43 -17.19 32.72
N THR A 2 -22.21 -16.01 33.28
CA THR A 2 -22.09 -14.78 32.49
C THR A 2 -20.72 -14.71 31.81
N HIS A 3 -20.58 -13.92 30.74
CA HIS A 3 -19.26 -13.69 30.10
C HIS A 3 -18.23 -13.13 31.09
N GLU A 4 -18.68 -12.42 32.13
CA GLU A 4 -17.81 -11.86 33.18
C GLU A 4 -17.32 -12.93 34.16
N ASP A 5 -18.19 -13.87 34.55
CA ASP A 5 -17.80 -14.99 35.44
C ASP A 5 -16.71 -15.86 34.81
N GLU A 6 -16.84 -16.10 33.50
CA GLU A 6 -15.90 -16.94 32.77
C GLU A 6 -14.58 -16.25 32.50
N ARG A 7 -14.63 -14.94 32.24
CA ARG A 7 -13.44 -14.08 32.16
C ARG A 7 -12.66 -14.15 33.47
N GLN A 8 -13.33 -14.02 34.61
CA GLN A 8 -12.70 -14.11 35.92
C GLN A 8 -12.09 -15.49 36.19
N GLN A 9 -12.80 -16.58 35.87
CA GLN A 9 -12.28 -17.94 36.00
C GLN A 9 -11.01 -18.18 35.16
N LEU A 10 -10.94 -17.58 33.96
CA LEU A 10 -9.77 -17.72 33.11
C LEU A 10 -8.54 -17.00 33.70
N LEU A 11 -8.73 -15.79 34.27
CA LEU A 11 -7.65 -15.05 34.94
C LEU A 11 -7.12 -15.81 36.15
N GLU A 12 -8.01 -16.34 36.98
CA GLU A 12 -7.64 -17.16 38.14
C GLU A 12 -6.90 -18.43 37.73
N THR A 13 -7.32 -19.06 36.64
CA THR A 13 -6.65 -20.23 36.09
C THR A 13 -5.25 -19.91 35.58
N ILE A 14 -5.08 -18.78 34.88
CA ILE A 14 -3.77 -18.32 34.39
C ILE A 14 -2.82 -18.04 35.58
N ALA A 15 -3.30 -17.31 36.59
CA ALA A 15 -2.52 -17.02 37.80
C ALA A 15 -2.16 -18.29 38.58
N ARG A 16 -3.07 -19.26 38.68
CA ARG A 16 -2.83 -20.55 39.34
C ARG A 16 -1.73 -21.35 38.64
N VAL A 17 -1.78 -21.47 37.31
CA VAL A 17 -0.78 -22.23 36.53
C VAL A 17 0.60 -21.60 36.63
N ALA A 18 0.69 -20.26 36.60
CA ALA A 18 1.94 -19.54 36.80
C ALA A 18 2.56 -19.82 38.18
N LYS A 19 1.72 -19.82 39.22
CA LYS A 19 2.13 -20.15 40.60
C LYS A 19 2.60 -21.60 40.74
N GLU A 20 1.89 -22.56 40.16
CA GLU A 20 2.25 -23.98 40.18
C GLU A 20 3.59 -24.26 39.48
N LYS A 21 3.89 -23.49 38.43
CA LYS A 21 5.15 -23.60 37.69
C LYS A 21 6.28 -22.74 38.26
N HIS A 22 6.03 -21.98 39.32
CA HIS A 22 7.00 -21.04 39.91
C HIS A 22 7.62 -20.08 38.88
N THR A 23 6.79 -19.56 37.97
CA THR A 23 7.24 -18.66 36.90
C THR A 23 6.36 -17.41 36.85
N ASP A 24 7.00 -16.26 36.67
CA ASP A 24 6.31 -15.00 36.36
C ASP A 24 6.03 -14.87 34.87
N VAL A 25 6.47 -15.86 34.07
CA VAL A 25 6.38 -15.88 32.61
C VAL A 25 5.72 -17.18 32.15
N LEU A 26 4.52 -17.09 31.56
CA LEU A 26 3.78 -18.26 31.08
C LEU A 26 3.59 -18.23 29.55
N SER A 27 3.99 -19.30 28.87
CA SER A 27 3.72 -19.46 27.43
C SER A 27 2.34 -20.09 27.18
N ARG A 28 1.87 -19.93 25.94
CA ARG A 28 0.55 -20.40 25.49
C ARG A 28 0.49 -21.92 25.45
N GLU A 29 1.56 -22.53 24.98
CA GLU A 29 1.74 -23.97 24.89
C GLU A 29 1.78 -24.60 26.29
N GLU A 30 2.46 -23.96 27.24
CA GLU A 30 2.50 -24.40 28.65
C GLU A 30 1.14 -24.31 29.33
N PHE A 31 0.40 -23.21 29.09
CA PHE A 31 -0.94 -23.05 29.64
C PHE A 31 -1.91 -24.09 29.07
N SER A 32 -1.92 -24.28 27.75
CA SER A 32 -2.81 -25.25 27.10
C SER A 32 -2.47 -26.68 27.51
N ALA A 33 -1.18 -27.02 27.63
CA ALA A 33 -0.75 -28.33 28.14
C ALA A 33 -1.11 -28.56 29.61
N ALA A 34 -1.05 -27.53 30.46
CA ALA A 34 -1.34 -27.65 31.89
C ALA A 34 -2.84 -27.69 32.22
N THR A 35 -3.68 -27.05 31.40
CA THR A 35 -5.11 -26.86 31.70
C THR A 35 -6.05 -27.61 30.77
N GLY A 36 -5.58 -28.01 29.58
CA GLY A 36 -6.43 -28.52 28.50
C GLY A 36 -7.34 -27.45 27.88
N ILE A 37 -7.25 -26.19 28.31
CA ILE A 37 -8.06 -25.09 27.80
C ILE A 37 -7.51 -24.65 26.44
N SER A 38 -8.40 -24.54 25.46
CA SER A 38 -8.06 -24.01 24.14
C SER A 38 -7.79 -22.51 24.22
N LEU A 39 -6.70 -22.06 23.60
CA LEU A 39 -6.36 -20.64 23.47
C LEU A 39 -7.45 -19.83 22.76
N ASN A 40 -8.26 -20.48 21.90
CA ASN A 40 -9.40 -19.83 21.29
C ASN A 40 -10.39 -19.30 22.33
N ARG A 41 -10.51 -19.96 23.48
CA ARG A 41 -11.37 -19.49 24.56
C ARG A 41 -10.85 -18.23 25.22
N VAL A 42 -9.53 -18.11 25.36
CA VAL A 42 -8.86 -16.89 25.83
C VAL A 42 -9.13 -15.75 24.83
N TYR A 43 -8.96 -16.00 23.54
CA TYR A 43 -9.17 -14.99 22.50
C TYR A 43 -10.62 -14.53 22.33
N GLN A 44 -11.60 -15.28 22.85
CA GLN A 44 -13.00 -14.86 22.86
C GLN A 44 -13.34 -13.92 24.02
N LEU A 45 -12.50 -13.84 25.05
CA LEU A 45 -12.78 -13.10 26.30
C LEU A 45 -11.77 -11.99 26.59
N PHE A 46 -10.63 -12.00 25.89
CA PHE A 46 -9.52 -11.07 26.06
C PHE A 46 -8.97 -10.66 24.70
N ASP A 47 -8.40 -9.45 24.65
CA ASP A 47 -7.80 -8.87 23.42
C ASP A 47 -6.53 -9.63 22.97
N GLY A 48 -6.05 -10.55 23.80
CA GLY A 48 -4.97 -11.48 23.49
C GLY A 48 -4.44 -12.22 24.71
N TRP A 49 -3.49 -13.12 24.50
CA TRP A 49 -2.80 -13.84 25.58
C TRP A 49 -2.04 -12.88 26.51
N ARG A 50 -1.51 -11.78 25.96
CA ARG A 50 -0.83 -10.73 26.75
C ARG A 50 -1.82 -10.02 27.68
N ASP A 51 -2.95 -9.56 27.14
CA ASP A 51 -4.00 -8.91 27.93
C ASP A 51 -4.50 -9.81 29.06
N ALA A 52 -4.70 -11.10 28.78
CA ALA A 52 -5.07 -12.09 29.79
C ALA A 52 -3.98 -12.30 30.85
N CYS A 53 -2.70 -12.32 30.46
CA CYS A 53 -1.57 -12.42 31.40
C CYS A 53 -1.44 -11.17 32.28
N GLU A 54 -1.51 -9.98 31.69
CA GLU A 54 -1.42 -8.70 32.42
C GLU A 54 -2.56 -8.57 33.43
N LYS A 55 -3.79 -8.89 33.03
CA LYS A 55 -4.96 -8.91 33.91
C LYS A 55 -4.89 -10.01 34.98
N ALA A 56 -4.15 -11.09 34.74
CA ALA A 56 -3.86 -12.13 35.71
C ALA A 56 -2.64 -11.81 36.60
N GLY A 57 -1.98 -10.66 36.40
CA GLY A 57 -0.84 -10.21 37.19
C GLY A 57 0.49 -10.91 36.85
N ILE A 58 0.62 -11.50 35.66
CA ILE A 58 1.82 -12.22 35.21
C ILE A 58 2.34 -11.67 33.87
N SER A 59 3.60 -11.92 33.56
CA SER A 59 4.19 -11.55 32.26
C SER A 59 3.97 -12.65 31.22
N ALA A 60 3.65 -12.28 29.98
CA ALA A 60 3.57 -13.25 28.88
C ALA A 60 4.97 -13.59 28.34
N ASN A 61 5.22 -14.86 28.00
CA ASN A 61 6.47 -15.24 27.32
C ASN A 61 6.55 -14.60 25.93
N VAL A 62 7.42 -13.60 25.79
CA VAL A 62 7.58 -12.77 24.58
C VAL A 62 8.33 -13.44 23.43
N GLN A 63 8.95 -14.61 23.64
CA GLN A 63 9.88 -15.17 22.67
C GLN A 63 9.23 -15.87 21.47
N ASN A 64 7.92 -16.18 21.51
CA ASN A 64 7.20 -16.84 20.41
C ASN A 64 5.73 -16.41 20.34
N LEU A 65 5.41 -15.13 20.51
CA LEU A 65 4.03 -14.65 20.39
C LEU A 65 3.61 -14.44 18.93
N PRO A 66 2.34 -14.74 18.55
CA PRO A 66 1.75 -14.23 17.34
C PRO A 66 1.62 -12.72 17.56
N ILE A 67 2.37 -11.93 16.78
CA ILE A 67 2.32 -10.46 16.82
C ILE A 67 0.84 -10.05 16.69
N ASP A 68 0.28 -9.28 17.60
CA ASP A 68 -1.13 -8.86 17.47
C ASP A 68 -1.31 -7.84 16.33
N ASN A 69 -2.55 -7.63 15.89
CA ASN A 69 -2.83 -6.74 14.77
C ASN A 69 -2.49 -5.28 15.11
N ALA A 70 -2.68 -4.85 16.36
CA ALA A 70 -2.36 -3.51 16.83
C ALA A 70 -0.86 -3.22 16.72
N THR A 71 0.00 -4.16 17.11
CA THR A 71 1.46 -4.08 17.02
C THR A 71 1.92 -3.98 15.57
N LEU A 72 1.29 -4.75 14.67
CA LEU A 72 1.57 -4.66 13.23
C LEU A 72 1.19 -3.28 12.67
N PHE A 73 0.05 -2.74 13.10
CA PHE A 73 -0.43 -1.44 12.64
C PHE A 73 0.32 -0.25 13.27
N GLU A 74 0.78 -0.34 14.51
CA GLU A 74 1.65 0.68 15.10
C GLU A 74 3.01 0.74 14.41
N ASP A 75 3.62 -0.42 14.11
CA ASP A 75 4.85 -0.42 13.32
C ASP A 75 4.60 0.13 11.91
N MET A 76 3.44 -0.14 11.33
CA MET A 76 3.04 0.42 10.04
C MET A 76 2.84 1.92 10.05
N ARG A 77 2.20 2.45 11.10
CA ARG A 77 2.08 3.88 11.35
C ARG A 77 3.46 4.53 11.47
N ARG A 78 4.36 3.96 12.30
CA ARG A 78 5.74 4.43 12.45
C ARG A 78 6.47 4.47 11.12
N VAL A 79 6.45 3.37 10.35
CA VAL A 79 7.13 3.28 9.05
C VAL A 79 6.61 4.32 8.07
N PHE A 80 5.30 4.58 8.04
CA PHE A 80 4.74 5.59 7.15
C PHE A 80 5.07 7.02 7.57
N VAL A 81 5.11 7.31 8.87
CA VAL A 81 5.57 8.61 9.38
C VAL A 81 7.06 8.82 9.04
N GLU A 82 7.91 7.83 9.30
CA GLU A 82 9.34 7.87 8.99
C GLU A 82 9.61 7.98 7.49
N ALA A 83 8.80 7.32 6.66
CA ALA A 83 8.90 7.41 5.21
C ALA A 83 8.33 8.72 4.63
N GLY A 84 7.69 9.57 5.44
CA GLY A 84 7.03 10.80 5.00
C GLY A 84 5.76 10.57 4.16
N GLY A 85 5.14 9.39 4.25
CA GLY A 85 3.93 9.04 3.50
C GLY A 85 3.67 7.52 3.40
N ILE A 86 2.54 7.15 2.77
CA ILE A 86 2.14 5.75 2.56
C ILE A 86 3.12 5.04 1.61
N CYS A 87 4.03 4.23 2.14
CA CYS A 87 5.09 3.61 1.34
C CYS A 87 4.65 2.30 0.64
N THR A 88 5.48 1.81 -0.28
CA THR A 88 5.25 0.53 -0.96
C THR A 88 5.50 -0.65 -0.02
N ARG A 89 4.91 -1.82 -0.32
CA ARG A 89 5.23 -3.07 0.41
C ARG A 89 6.72 -3.37 0.47
N THR A 90 7.46 -3.11 -0.61
CA THR A 90 8.92 -3.32 -0.64
C THR A 90 9.65 -2.37 0.30
N LYS A 91 9.29 -1.08 0.32
CA LYS A 91 9.88 -0.09 1.25
C LYS A 91 9.46 -0.39 2.69
N PHE A 92 8.22 -0.82 2.91
CA PHE A 92 7.74 -1.27 4.21
C PHE A 92 8.60 -2.42 4.74
N ASN A 93 8.85 -3.47 3.94
CA ASN A 93 9.68 -4.60 4.37
C ASN A 93 11.13 -4.21 4.75
N LYS A 94 11.67 -3.13 4.16
CA LYS A 94 13.02 -2.64 4.50
C LYS A 94 13.05 -1.86 5.82
N LEU A 95 11.96 -1.20 6.19
CA LEU A 95 11.89 -0.27 7.33
C LEU A 95 11.15 -0.86 8.53
N SER A 96 10.26 -1.82 8.29
CA SER A 96 9.42 -2.46 9.29
C SER A 96 10.21 -3.51 10.07
N LYS A 97 9.84 -3.67 11.35
CA LYS A 97 10.30 -4.78 12.17
C LYS A 97 9.64 -6.11 11.76
N PHE A 98 8.60 -6.05 10.93
CA PHE A 98 7.77 -7.16 10.53
C PHE A 98 7.74 -7.33 9.01
N SER A 99 7.69 -8.57 8.54
CA SER A 99 7.51 -8.84 7.12
C SER A 99 6.10 -8.45 6.67
N GLY A 100 6.00 -7.74 5.54
CA GLY A 100 4.73 -7.47 4.87
C GLY A 100 4.00 -8.73 4.41
N ASP A 101 4.66 -9.89 4.35
CA ASP A 101 3.97 -11.18 4.13
C ASP A 101 3.19 -11.64 5.36
N THR A 102 3.54 -11.18 6.57
CA THR A 102 2.74 -11.35 7.78
C THR A 102 1.42 -10.57 7.67
N LEU A 103 1.48 -9.32 7.21
CA LEU A 103 0.28 -8.53 6.92
C LEU A 103 -0.54 -9.17 5.80
N LYS A 104 0.12 -9.65 4.74
CA LYS A 104 -0.55 -10.29 3.59
C LYS A 104 -1.35 -11.53 3.99
N ARG A 105 -0.79 -12.38 4.85
CA ARG A 105 -1.47 -13.59 5.34
C ARG A 105 -2.71 -13.26 6.18
N ARG A 106 -2.76 -12.11 6.83
CA ARG A 106 -3.85 -11.72 7.75
C ARG A 106 -4.94 -10.90 7.10
N PHE A 107 -4.56 -9.93 6.29
CA PHE A 107 -5.48 -8.94 5.73
C PHE A 107 -5.59 -9.02 4.21
N GLY A 108 -4.82 -9.92 3.57
CA GLY A 108 -4.87 -10.15 2.13
C GLY A 108 -3.97 -9.20 1.34
N VAL A 109 -4.48 -8.70 0.22
CA VAL A 109 -3.69 -7.84 -0.68
C VAL A 109 -3.36 -6.48 -0.04
N TRP A 110 -2.31 -5.82 -0.52
CA TRP A 110 -1.81 -4.55 0.06
C TRP A 110 -2.88 -3.47 0.21
N HIS A 111 -3.79 -3.38 -0.75
CA HIS A 111 -4.95 -2.47 -0.66
C HIS A 111 -5.82 -2.74 0.58
N ASN A 112 -6.16 -4.01 0.84
CA ASN A 112 -6.96 -4.39 2.00
C ASN A 112 -6.22 -4.10 3.30
N ILE A 113 -4.91 -4.36 3.36
CA ILE A 113 -4.09 -3.99 4.52
C ILE A 113 -4.22 -2.49 4.82
N LEU A 114 -4.12 -1.63 3.80
CA LEU A 114 -4.24 -0.17 3.97
C LEU A 114 -5.66 0.25 4.41
N ALA A 115 -6.69 -0.42 3.90
CA ALA A 115 -8.08 -0.14 4.29
C ALA A 115 -8.37 -0.58 5.73
N THR A 116 -7.90 -1.76 6.13
CA THR A 116 -8.02 -2.25 7.51
C THR A 116 -7.22 -1.38 8.47
N PHE A 117 -6.02 -0.96 8.07
CA PHE A 117 -5.22 -0.01 8.84
C PHE A 117 -5.94 1.34 9.03
N ARG A 118 -6.59 1.87 7.99
CA ARG A 118 -7.42 3.07 8.12
C ARG A 118 -8.56 2.89 9.12
N ALA A 119 -9.30 1.78 9.01
CA ALA A 119 -10.41 1.48 9.91
C ALA A 119 -9.93 1.41 11.36
N TRP A 120 -8.80 0.74 11.59
CA TRP A 120 -8.17 0.64 12.90
C TRP A 120 -7.76 2.02 13.46
N LEU A 121 -7.15 2.89 12.64
CA LEU A 121 -6.80 4.26 13.07
C LEU A 121 -8.03 5.08 13.49
N VAL A 122 -9.13 4.97 12.74
CA VAL A 122 -10.38 5.69 13.04
C VAL A 122 -11.03 5.13 14.31
N GLU A 123 -11.09 3.81 14.44
CA GLU A 123 -11.68 3.11 15.60
C GLU A 123 -10.93 3.44 16.89
N GLN A 124 -9.59 3.45 16.84
CA GLN A 124 -8.74 3.76 17.99
C GLN A 124 -8.53 5.26 18.19
N ASN A 125 -9.10 6.12 17.34
CA ASN A 125 -8.91 7.57 17.33
C ASN A 125 -7.44 8.00 17.38
N VAL A 126 -6.59 7.28 16.65
CA VAL A 126 -5.14 7.52 16.59
C VAL A 126 -4.84 8.55 15.52
N GLU A 127 -4.14 9.62 15.90
CA GLU A 127 -3.75 10.67 14.96
C GLU A 127 -2.72 10.14 13.96
N PHE A 128 -3.02 10.34 12.67
CA PHE A 128 -2.15 9.91 11.59
C PHE A 128 -2.16 10.94 10.45
N PRO A 129 -1.02 11.58 10.11
CA PRO A 129 -0.95 12.66 9.13
C PRO A 129 -1.44 12.28 7.72
N PHE A 130 -1.40 10.99 7.39
CA PHE A 130 -1.72 10.48 6.06
C PHE A 130 -3.06 9.71 6.04
N LEU A 131 -3.92 9.88 7.04
CA LEU A 131 -5.19 9.17 7.16
C LEU A 131 -6.05 9.30 5.90
N ASN A 132 -6.14 10.51 5.35
CA ASN A 132 -6.91 10.80 4.14
C ASN A 132 -6.36 10.11 2.87
N LEU A 133 -5.13 9.60 2.91
CA LEU A 133 -4.46 8.95 1.79
C LEU A 133 -4.68 7.43 1.76
N LEU A 134 -5.26 6.88 2.83
CA LEU A 134 -5.60 5.46 2.92
C LEU A 134 -6.97 5.19 2.27
N PRO A 135 -7.17 4.04 1.60
CA PRO A 135 -8.46 3.69 1.01
C PRO A 135 -9.55 3.51 2.08
N THR A 136 -10.80 3.85 1.71
CA THR A 136 -11.97 3.69 2.58
C THR A 136 -12.72 2.41 2.20
N GLY A 137 -12.90 1.48 3.14
CA GLY A 137 -13.72 0.27 2.98
C GLY A 137 -12.93 -1.06 2.92
N SER A 138 -13.38 -2.05 3.70
CA SER A 138 -12.93 -3.45 3.61
C SER A 138 -13.77 -4.20 2.57
N ALA A 139 -13.14 -4.90 1.64
CA ALA A 139 -13.81 -5.72 0.63
C ALA A 139 -14.41 -7.03 1.18
N ASN A 140 -14.77 -7.13 2.47
CA ASN A 140 -15.41 -8.32 3.04
C ASN A 140 -16.34 -7.95 4.21
N ALA A 141 -17.62 -7.78 3.92
CA ALA A 141 -18.69 -8.14 4.84
C ALA A 141 -19.33 -9.43 4.28
N ILE A 142 -18.92 -10.57 4.83
CA ILE A 142 -19.61 -11.85 4.62
C ILE A 142 -20.30 -12.16 5.96
N ASP A 143 -21.63 -12.12 5.93
CA ASP A 143 -22.53 -12.53 7.00
C ASP A 143 -22.53 -14.08 7.13
N PRO A 144 -22.38 -14.68 8.32
CA PRO A 144 -22.39 -16.12 8.49
C PRO A 144 -23.80 -16.63 8.79
N SER A 145 -24.52 -17.11 7.77
CA SER A 145 -25.56 -18.12 7.99
C SER A 145 -25.56 -19.12 6.84
N GLY A 146 -25.16 -20.36 7.15
CA GLY A 146 -25.24 -21.49 6.25
C GLY A 146 -26.60 -22.19 6.37
N ALA A 147 -27.18 -22.57 5.23
CA ALA A 147 -27.85 -23.86 5.06
C ALA A 147 -28.11 -24.13 3.57
N ASP A 148 -27.38 -25.13 3.08
CA ASP A 148 -27.69 -26.13 2.05
C ASP A 148 -28.13 -25.80 0.61
N SER A 149 -27.33 -26.40 -0.29
CA SER A 149 -27.72 -27.08 -1.54
C SER A 149 -27.75 -26.28 -2.86
N PRO A 150 -27.62 -26.95 -4.03
CA PRO A 150 -26.33 -27.15 -4.69
C PRO A 150 -26.28 -26.52 -6.10
N SER A 151 -25.08 -26.53 -6.68
CA SER A 151 -24.82 -26.29 -8.12
C SER A 151 -25.15 -24.88 -8.62
N THR A 152 -24.12 -24.13 -8.97
CA THR A 152 -23.65 -23.95 -10.35
C THR A 152 -22.53 -22.91 -10.29
N ARG A 153 -21.38 -23.19 -10.92
CA ARG A 153 -20.30 -22.20 -11.09
C ARG A 153 -20.83 -21.02 -11.92
N SER A 154 -21.44 -20.04 -11.26
CA SER A 154 -21.72 -18.74 -11.84
C SER A 154 -20.56 -17.84 -11.46
N THR A 155 -19.60 -17.70 -12.37
CA THR A 155 -18.67 -16.57 -12.35
C THR A 155 -19.47 -15.32 -12.73
N SER A 156 -20.27 -14.79 -11.80
CA SER A 156 -20.79 -13.45 -11.93
C SER A 156 -19.67 -12.49 -11.58
N TYR A 157 -19.01 -11.98 -12.62
CA TYR A 157 -18.26 -10.74 -12.51
C TYR A 157 -19.22 -9.72 -11.90
N LEU A 158 -18.90 -9.20 -10.70
CA LEU A 158 -19.62 -8.06 -10.13
C LEU A 158 -19.64 -6.99 -11.23
N GLU A 159 -20.85 -6.59 -11.64
CA GLU A 159 -20.98 -5.54 -12.63
C GLU A 159 -20.21 -4.31 -12.14
N PRO A 160 -19.41 -3.65 -13.00
CA PRO A 160 -18.69 -2.45 -12.62
C PRO A 160 -19.66 -1.43 -12.03
N ILE A 161 -19.40 -1.00 -10.79
CA ILE A 161 -20.15 0.09 -10.16
C ILE A 161 -20.10 1.28 -11.12
N GLN A 162 -21.28 1.75 -11.53
CA GLN A 162 -21.38 2.87 -12.47
C GLN A 162 -20.64 4.07 -11.88
N PRO A 163 -19.70 4.68 -12.61
CA PRO A 163 -18.91 5.79 -12.10
C PRO A 163 -19.86 6.95 -11.73
N GLY A 164 -19.73 7.46 -10.51
CA GLY A 164 -20.43 8.67 -10.09
C GLY A 164 -19.99 9.89 -10.91
N LYS A 165 -20.69 11.02 -10.76
CA LYS A 165 -20.41 12.29 -11.49
C LYS A 165 -19.10 12.99 -11.08
N GLY A 166 -18.30 12.38 -10.21
CA GLY A 166 -17.06 12.97 -9.68
C GLY A 166 -15.87 12.84 -10.64
N PRO A 167 -14.76 13.53 -10.35
CA PRO A 167 -13.51 13.35 -11.07
C PRO A 167 -13.01 11.91 -10.91
N THR A 168 -12.41 11.38 -11.98
CA THR A 168 -11.80 10.05 -11.99
C THR A 168 -10.32 10.15 -11.65
N TYR A 169 -9.80 9.13 -10.96
CA TYR A 169 -8.41 9.05 -10.55
C TYR A 169 -7.78 7.78 -11.09
N GLY A 170 -6.52 7.88 -11.52
CA GLY A 170 -5.76 6.72 -11.99
C GLY A 170 -5.35 5.80 -10.84
N ALA A 171 -4.67 4.71 -11.21
CA ALA A 171 -4.09 3.79 -10.25
C ALA A 171 -3.19 4.53 -9.23
N PHE A 172 -3.16 4.06 -7.99
CA PHE A 172 -2.32 4.66 -6.96
C PHE A 172 -0.84 4.59 -7.35
N LEU A 173 -0.21 5.76 -7.43
CA LEU A 173 1.17 5.97 -7.87
C LEU A 173 2.09 6.28 -6.69
N ASN A 174 1.67 7.22 -5.82
CA ASN A 174 2.46 7.84 -4.75
C ASN A 174 3.91 8.15 -5.13
N PHE A 175 4.08 9.12 -6.04
CA PHE A 175 5.36 9.52 -6.55
C PHE A 175 5.51 11.04 -6.45
N ARG A 176 6.47 11.50 -5.61
CA ARG A 176 6.82 12.92 -5.42
C ARG A 176 5.63 13.85 -5.15
N GLY A 177 4.68 13.38 -4.34
CA GLY A 177 3.47 14.15 -4.00
C GLY A 177 2.31 13.94 -4.97
N LEU A 178 2.51 13.33 -6.14
CA LEU A 178 1.41 12.89 -7.00
C LEU A 178 0.95 11.47 -6.62
N GLN A 179 -0.26 11.39 -6.07
CA GLN A 179 -0.76 10.16 -5.46
C GLN A 179 -1.37 9.18 -6.43
N HIS A 180 -1.96 9.68 -7.51
CA HIS A 180 -2.64 8.87 -8.52
C HIS A 180 -1.96 9.05 -9.87
N ALA A 181 -1.98 7.99 -10.68
CA ALA A 181 -1.52 8.03 -12.05
C ALA A 181 -2.35 9.05 -12.87
N PRO A 182 -1.76 9.66 -13.91
CA PRO A 182 -2.49 10.50 -14.83
C PRO A 182 -3.69 9.76 -15.42
N VAL A 183 -4.75 10.51 -15.69
CA VAL A 183 -5.92 10.07 -16.46
C VAL A 183 -6.14 10.92 -17.71
N ASN A 184 -5.24 11.88 -17.93
CA ASN A 184 -5.26 12.83 -19.03
C ASN A 184 -3.82 13.32 -19.31
N GLU A 185 -3.67 14.11 -20.37
CA GLU A 185 -2.41 14.69 -20.83
C GLU A 185 -1.81 15.67 -19.83
N GLN A 186 -2.62 16.52 -19.18
CA GLN A 186 -2.10 17.49 -18.20
C GLN A 186 -1.38 16.81 -17.03
N GLY A 187 -1.86 15.64 -16.59
CA GLY A 187 -1.16 14.84 -15.60
C GLY A 187 0.19 14.28 -16.10
N VAL A 188 0.31 14.00 -17.41
CA VAL A 188 1.57 13.60 -18.06
C VAL A 188 2.55 14.76 -18.10
N VAL A 189 2.11 15.95 -18.51
CA VAL A 189 2.92 17.18 -18.50
C VAL A 189 3.47 17.45 -17.11
N PHE A 190 2.60 17.39 -16.10
CA PHE A 190 2.99 17.61 -14.70
C PHE A 190 4.01 16.58 -14.21
N LEU A 191 3.79 15.29 -14.49
CA LEU A 191 4.74 14.24 -14.13
C LEU A 191 6.07 14.38 -14.84
N PHE A 192 6.09 14.68 -16.13
CA PHE A 192 7.33 14.90 -16.86
C PHE A 192 8.10 16.08 -16.25
N GLY A 193 7.43 17.19 -15.94
CA GLY A 193 8.04 18.33 -15.26
C GLY A 193 8.69 17.96 -13.92
N MET A 194 8.16 16.97 -13.21
CA MET A 194 8.76 16.48 -11.96
C MET A 194 10.03 15.65 -12.15
N VAL A 195 10.24 15.04 -13.33
CA VAL A 195 11.33 14.06 -13.55
C VAL A 195 12.24 14.39 -14.74
N CYS A 196 11.95 15.45 -15.49
CA CYS A 196 12.62 15.76 -16.76
C CYS A 196 14.14 15.80 -16.60
N HIS A 197 14.67 16.41 -15.54
CA HIS A 197 16.11 16.45 -15.27
C HIS A 197 16.74 15.06 -15.09
N GLU A 198 16.10 14.14 -14.38
CA GLU A 198 16.63 12.78 -14.20
C GLU A 198 16.56 11.96 -15.49
N LEU A 199 15.55 12.25 -16.31
CA LEU A 199 15.44 11.71 -17.66
C LEU A 199 16.44 12.36 -18.63
N GLY A 200 17.20 13.38 -18.19
CA GLY A 200 18.22 14.04 -18.99
C GLY A 200 17.69 15.18 -19.84
N PHE A 201 16.62 15.85 -19.42
CA PHE A 201 16.01 16.98 -20.13
C PHE A 201 16.03 18.25 -19.30
N VAL A 202 16.11 19.39 -19.98
CA VAL A 202 15.85 20.73 -19.45
C VAL A 202 14.73 21.34 -20.29
N VAL A 203 13.63 21.72 -19.65
CA VAL A 203 12.46 22.30 -20.32
C VAL A 203 12.65 23.81 -20.48
N GLU A 204 12.40 24.33 -21.69
CA GLU A 204 12.55 25.75 -22.03
C GLU A 204 11.19 26.42 -22.27
N LEU A 205 10.24 25.70 -22.88
CA LEU A 205 8.90 26.20 -23.18
C LEU A 205 7.87 25.08 -23.07
N VAL A 206 6.71 25.39 -22.48
CA VAL A 206 5.49 24.56 -22.52
C VAL A 206 4.35 25.44 -23.01
N ARG A 207 3.55 24.94 -23.95
CA ARG A 207 2.42 25.65 -24.57
C ARG A 207 1.29 24.67 -24.91
N THR A 208 0.15 25.20 -25.32
CA THR A 208 -1.05 24.43 -25.70
C THR A 208 -1.13 24.07 -27.18
N GLY A 209 -0.07 24.35 -27.94
CA GLY A 209 -0.09 24.23 -29.40
C GLY A 209 1.05 23.35 -29.88
N PHE A 210 0.75 22.48 -30.83
CA PHE A 210 1.68 21.50 -31.38
C PHE A 210 2.99 22.10 -31.93
N PRO A 211 4.17 21.53 -31.58
CA PRO A 211 4.40 20.62 -30.46
C PRO A 211 4.29 21.35 -29.11
N ASP A 212 3.78 20.66 -28.09
CA ASP A 212 3.46 21.25 -26.77
C ASP A 212 4.67 21.75 -25.99
N CYS A 213 5.87 21.26 -26.31
CA CYS A 213 7.06 21.54 -25.51
C CYS A 213 8.33 21.67 -26.35
N GLU A 214 9.16 22.65 -25.98
CA GLU A 214 10.55 22.73 -26.41
C GLU A 214 11.47 22.50 -25.21
N ALA A 215 12.42 21.58 -25.38
CA ALA A 215 13.38 21.21 -24.35
C ALA A 215 14.78 20.99 -24.97
N LYS A 216 15.76 20.80 -24.10
CA LYS A 216 17.09 20.30 -24.45
C LYS A 216 17.29 18.94 -23.80
N ARG A 217 17.74 17.94 -24.56
CA ARG A 217 18.13 16.63 -24.05
C ARG A 217 19.64 16.53 -23.95
N CYS A 218 20.15 15.98 -22.85
CA CYS A 218 21.56 15.74 -22.64
C CYS A 218 21.98 14.52 -23.46
N VAL A 219 22.89 14.72 -24.42
CA VAL A 219 23.42 13.65 -25.28
C VAL A 219 24.79 13.15 -24.81
N ASP A 220 25.54 13.99 -24.10
CA ASP A 220 26.79 13.62 -23.43
C ASP A 220 26.92 14.35 -22.10
N ARG A 221 26.74 13.61 -21.00
CA ARG A 221 26.86 14.15 -19.64
C ARG A 221 28.28 14.55 -19.25
N ARG A 222 29.32 13.93 -19.85
CA ARG A 222 30.71 14.21 -19.51
C ARG A 222 31.16 15.55 -20.10
N ASN A 223 30.69 15.84 -21.30
CA ASN A 223 31.03 17.05 -22.04
C ASN A 223 29.91 18.11 -22.00
N ASP A 224 28.91 17.94 -21.11
CA ASP A 224 27.76 18.84 -20.96
C ASP A 224 27.12 19.23 -22.30
N THR A 225 26.94 18.25 -23.19
CA THR A 225 26.45 18.48 -24.55
C THR A 225 24.95 18.22 -24.60
N TRP A 226 24.22 19.18 -25.20
CA TRP A 226 22.76 19.23 -25.23
C TRP A 226 22.25 19.39 -26.66
N GLU A 227 21.17 18.69 -26.99
CA GLU A 227 20.48 18.76 -28.27
C GLU A 227 19.05 19.29 -28.07
N ARG A 228 18.59 20.18 -28.96
CA ARG A 228 17.22 20.66 -28.95
C ARG A 228 16.26 19.52 -29.31
N VAL A 229 15.16 19.40 -28.57
CA VAL A 229 14.10 18.41 -28.81
C VAL A 229 12.73 19.07 -28.70
N ARG A 230 11.87 18.84 -29.68
CA ARG A 230 10.44 19.21 -29.66
C ARG A 230 9.64 18.02 -29.16
N ILE A 231 8.90 18.23 -28.07
CA ILE A 231 8.17 17.17 -27.38
C ILE A 231 6.68 17.40 -27.56
N GLU A 232 5.98 16.34 -27.95
CA GLU A 232 4.53 16.26 -27.86
C GLU A 232 4.13 15.45 -26.62
N PHE A 233 3.20 15.96 -25.82
CA PHE A 233 2.69 15.24 -24.66
C PHE A 233 1.38 14.55 -24.99
N GLU A 234 1.24 13.30 -24.55
CA GLU A 234 0.01 12.57 -24.76
C GLU A 234 -0.36 11.69 -23.58
N PHE A 235 -1.65 11.48 -23.34
CA PHE A 235 -2.04 10.42 -22.41
C PHE A 235 -1.67 9.03 -22.96
N LYS A 236 -2.00 8.79 -24.23
CA LYS A 236 -1.65 7.56 -24.97
C LYS A 236 -0.90 7.92 -26.24
N ALA A 237 0.22 7.26 -26.53
CA ALA A 237 1.07 7.60 -27.66
C ALA A 237 0.31 7.71 -29.00
N LYS A 238 -0.67 6.83 -29.26
CA LYS A 238 -1.43 6.88 -30.52
C LYS A 238 -2.26 8.14 -30.74
N ASN A 239 -2.58 8.90 -29.68
CA ASN A 239 -3.37 10.11 -29.79
C ASN A 239 -2.64 11.16 -30.64
N ALA A 240 -1.30 11.19 -30.58
CA ALA A 240 -0.46 12.07 -31.38
C ALA A 240 -0.61 11.86 -32.91
N LYS A 241 -1.26 10.78 -33.38
CA LYS A 241 -1.52 10.53 -34.80
C LYS A 241 -2.32 11.64 -35.49
N VAL A 242 -3.02 12.47 -34.72
CA VAL A 242 -3.74 13.64 -35.26
C VAL A 242 -2.80 14.76 -35.69
N HIS A 243 -1.53 14.71 -35.28
CA HIS A 243 -0.51 15.70 -35.59
C HIS A 243 0.52 15.20 -36.62
N PRO A 244 1.16 16.11 -37.39
CA PRO A 244 2.21 15.73 -38.32
C PRO A 244 3.51 15.39 -37.58
N MET A 245 3.96 14.14 -37.67
CA MET A 245 5.15 13.63 -36.97
C MET A 245 6.46 14.35 -37.32
N SER A 246 6.53 15.08 -38.42
CA SER A 246 7.68 15.93 -38.75
C SER A 246 7.82 17.17 -37.83
N GLY A 247 6.76 17.52 -37.10
CA GLY A 247 6.71 18.70 -36.25
C GLY A 247 7.18 18.48 -34.80
N CYS A 248 7.36 17.23 -34.37
CA CYS A 248 7.96 16.87 -33.09
C CYS A 248 9.11 15.87 -33.30
N ASP A 249 10.01 15.77 -32.32
CA ASP A 249 11.16 14.88 -32.35
C ASP A 249 10.98 13.70 -31.37
N LEU A 250 10.10 13.88 -30.38
CA LEU A 250 9.85 12.95 -29.28
C LEU A 250 8.39 13.04 -28.83
N ILE A 251 7.78 11.90 -28.50
CA ILE A 251 6.52 11.83 -27.76
C ILE A 251 6.82 11.42 -26.32
N VAL A 252 6.25 12.14 -25.36
CA VAL A 252 6.23 11.71 -23.96
C VAL A 252 4.79 11.37 -23.57
N CYS A 253 4.57 10.13 -23.14
CA CYS A 253 3.22 9.66 -22.83
C CYS A 253 3.12 8.88 -21.52
N TRP A 254 1.89 8.71 -20.99
CA TRP A 254 1.67 7.81 -19.87
C TRP A 254 1.74 6.34 -20.29
N GLU A 255 1.07 5.98 -21.38
CA GLU A 255 1.00 4.62 -21.91
C GLU A 255 1.37 4.60 -23.40
N ASN A 256 2.37 3.80 -23.75
CA ASN A 256 2.76 3.62 -25.15
C ASN A 256 1.96 2.47 -25.77
N ASP A 257 0.90 2.83 -26.51
CA ASP A 257 0.09 1.92 -27.31
C ASP A 257 0.33 2.05 -28.83
N TRP A 258 1.49 2.63 -29.21
CA TRP A 258 1.90 2.81 -30.59
C TRP A 258 3.37 2.35 -30.80
N PRO A 259 3.61 1.03 -30.91
CA PRO A 259 4.96 0.48 -31.00
C PRO A 259 5.72 0.89 -32.26
N ASP A 260 5.00 1.04 -33.39
CA ASP A 260 5.56 1.46 -34.68
C ASP A 260 5.48 2.99 -34.88
N CYS A 261 5.66 3.75 -33.81
CA CYS A 261 5.69 5.21 -33.88
C CYS A 261 6.93 5.66 -34.68
N PRO A 262 6.80 6.58 -35.66
CA PRO A 262 7.93 7.01 -36.48
C PRO A 262 8.92 7.92 -35.75
N VAL A 263 8.55 8.43 -34.58
CA VAL A 263 9.40 9.23 -33.69
C VAL A 263 9.65 8.49 -32.39
N GLU A 264 10.67 8.92 -31.65
CA GLU A 264 11.00 8.35 -30.35
C GLU A 264 9.81 8.50 -29.37
N VAL A 265 9.59 7.51 -28.50
CA VAL A 265 8.53 7.55 -27.49
C VAL A 265 9.10 7.22 -26.11
N ILE A 266 8.89 8.13 -25.15
CA ILE A 266 9.17 7.90 -23.73
C ILE A 266 7.85 7.63 -23.01
N GLU A 267 7.70 6.41 -22.51
CA GLU A 267 6.59 6.00 -21.63
C GLU A 267 6.92 6.31 -20.16
N LEU A 268 6.26 7.33 -19.59
CA LEU A 268 6.48 7.76 -18.20
C LEU A 268 6.13 6.70 -17.17
N LYS A 269 5.13 5.85 -17.42
CA LYS A 269 4.76 4.77 -16.51
C LYS A 269 5.92 3.82 -16.25
N THR A 270 6.66 3.47 -17.29
CA THR A 270 7.88 2.64 -17.18
C THR A 270 9.06 3.43 -16.63
N ALA A 271 9.25 4.68 -17.08
CA ALA A 271 10.35 5.54 -16.59
C ALA A 271 10.26 5.80 -15.07
N ILE A 272 9.08 6.12 -14.56
CA ILE A 272 8.85 6.38 -13.13
C ILE A 272 9.06 5.13 -12.29
N ARG A 273 8.67 3.94 -12.78
CA ARG A 273 8.97 2.67 -12.11
C ARG A 273 10.49 2.50 -11.93
N LYS A 274 11.28 2.73 -12.98
CA LYS A 274 12.75 2.65 -12.93
C LYS A 274 13.36 3.66 -11.96
N LEU A 275 12.85 4.90 -11.95
CA LEU A 275 13.32 5.94 -11.02
C LEU A 275 13.06 5.54 -9.57
N ARG A 276 11.87 4.99 -9.26
CA ARG A 276 11.54 4.50 -7.90
C ARG A 276 12.47 3.38 -7.43
N ASP A 277 12.83 2.48 -8.33
CA ASP A 277 13.72 1.35 -8.01
C ASP A 277 15.17 1.82 -7.82
N SER A 278 15.60 2.82 -8.58
CA SER A 278 16.95 3.41 -8.49
C SER A 278 17.15 4.20 -7.19
N SER A 279 16.13 4.93 -6.72
CA SER A 279 16.16 5.61 -5.42
C SER A 279 16.24 4.65 -4.22
N CYS A 280 15.97 3.35 -4.43
CA CYS A 280 16.01 2.33 -3.39
C CYS A 280 17.35 1.60 -3.26
N MET A 281 18.33 1.86 -4.15
CA MET A 281 19.66 1.26 -4.16
C MET A 281 20.77 2.24 -3.73
N GLY A 282 20.44 3.51 -3.51
CA GLY A 282 21.35 4.55 -3.02
C GLY A 282 20.99 5.02 -1.62
N VAL A 283 21.01 4.11 -0.64
CA VAL A 283 21.14 4.40 0.81
C VAL A 283 21.92 3.25 1.44
#